data_AF-A0A485BS19-F1
#
_entry.id   AF-A0A485BS19-F1
#
_cell.length_a   1.000
_cell.length_b   1.000
_cell.length_c   1.000
_cell.angle_alpha   90.00
_cell.angle_beta   90.00
_cell.angle_gamma   90.00
#
_symmetry.space_group_name_H-M   'P 1'
#
loop_
_entity.id
_entity.type
_entity.pdbx_description
1 polymer ?
#
loop_
_entity_poly.entity_id
_entity_poly.type
_entity_poly.pdbx_seq_one_letter_code
_entity_poly.pdbx_strand_id
1 'polypeptide(L)' 'MTRQRIFVAGHRGMVGSAIVRQLEQRGNVDLVLRSRDELNLLDSPRGE' A
#
# COMPACT_ATOMS: atom_id res chain seq x y z
N MET A 1 -14.16 -2.28 -17.05
CA MET A 1 -13.52 -1.13 -16.38
C MET A 1 -12.24 -1.61 -15.72
N THR A 2 -11.11 -0.97 -15.99
CA THR A 2 -9.80 -1.35 -15.41
C THR A 2 -9.72 -0.80 -13.98
N ARG A 3 -9.53 -1.68 -12.99
CA ARG A 3 -9.35 -1.29 -11.59
C ARG A 3 -7.90 -0.87 -11.39
N GLN A 4 -7.66 0.28 -10.74
CA GLN A 4 -6.31 0.76 -10.46
C GLN A 4 -5.75 0.05 -9.24
N ARG A 5 -4.67 -0.70 -9.40
CA ARG A 5 -3.98 -1.36 -8.29
C ARG A 5 -2.99 -0.38 -7.66
N ILE A 6 -3.18 -0.07 -6.37
CA ILE A 6 -2.41 0.94 -5.65
C ILE A 6 -1.80 0.30 -4.40
N PHE A 7 -0.47 0.37 -4.30
CA PHE A 7 0.26 -0.04 -3.10
C PHE A 7 0.54 1.17 -2.20
N VAL A 8 0.14 1.09 -0.93
CA VAL A 8 0.41 2.15 0.07
C VAL A 8 1.41 1.62 1.09
N ALA A 9 2.69 1.95 0.91
CA ALA A 9 3.72 1.72 1.91
C ALA A 9 3.45 2.56 3.16
N GLY A 10 3.70 1.99 4.35
CA GLY A 10 3.49 2.73 5.61
C GLY A 10 2.02 3.05 5.92
N HIS A 11 1.06 2.27 5.38
CA HIS A 11 -0.38 2.50 5.51
C HIS A 11 -0.93 2.58 6.95
N ARG A 12 -0.20 2.10 7.95
CA ARG A 12 -0.57 2.20 9.37
C ARG A 12 -0.15 3.52 10.04
N GLY A 13 0.67 4.34 9.39
CA GLY A 13 1.07 5.65 9.90
C GLY A 13 -0.03 6.70 9.77
N MET A 14 0.19 7.89 10.34
CA MET A 14 -0.77 9.00 10.31
C MET A 14 -1.20 9.38 8.88
N VAL A 15 -0.24 9.50 7.95
CA VAL A 15 -0.52 9.86 6.55
C VAL A 15 -1.06 8.66 5.78
N GLY A 16 -0.42 7.49 5.92
CA GLY A 16 -0.81 6.29 5.21
C GLY A 16 -2.25 5.86 5.48
N SER A 17 -2.69 5.97 6.75
CA SER A 17 -4.06 5.60 7.14
C SER A 17 -5.10 6.57 6.59
N ALA A 18 -4.80 7.87 6.51
CA ALA A 18 -5.67 8.85 5.86
C ALA A 18 -5.82 8.61 4.35
N ILE A 19 -4.71 8.25 3.68
CA ILE A 19 -4.72 7.90 2.25
C ILE A 19 -5.58 6.66 2.01
N VAL A 20 -5.41 5.60 2.80
CA VAL A 20 -6.21 4.36 2.69
C VAL A 20 -7.70 4.68 2.84
N ARG A 21 -8.09 5.42 3.88
CA ARG A 21 -9.50 5.78 4.12
C ARG A 21 -10.13 6.54 2.95
N GLN A 22 -9.37 7.39 2.25
CA GLN A 22 -9.86 8.08 1.04
C GLN A 22 -9.90 7.17 -0.19
N LEU A 23 -8.95 6.25 -0.35
CA LEU A 23 -8.89 5.35 -1.49
C LEU A 23 -9.94 4.23 -1.41
N GLU A 24 -10.27 3.75 -0.21
CA GLU A 24 -11.34 2.76 0.03
C GLU A 24 -12.72 3.27 -0.42
N GLN A 25 -12.93 4.59 -0.44
CA GLN A 25 -14.17 5.21 -0.92
C GLN A 25 -14.29 5.21 -2.45
N ARG A 26 -13.21 4.88 -3.18
CA ARG A 26 -13.19 4.88 -4.66
C ARG A 26 -13.53 3.49 -5.18
N GLY A 27 -14.64 3.37 -5.93
CA GLY A 27 -15.12 2.10 -6.48
C GLY A 27 -14.22 1.44 -7.55
N ASN A 28 -13.16 2.11 -8.00
CA ASN A 28 -12.26 1.63 -9.04
C ASN A 28 -10.82 1.38 -8.54
N VAL A 29 -10.61 1.24 -7.24
CA VAL A 29 -9.27 1.00 -6.65
C VAL A 29 -9.16 -0.40 -6.05
N ASP A 30 -8.06 -1.09 -6.33
CA ASP A 30 -7.61 -2.32 -5.69
C ASP A 30 -6.42 -1.98 -4.76
N LEU A 31 -6.66 -1.92 -3.46
CA LEU A 31 -5.64 -1.54 -2.48
C LEU A 31 -4.77 -2.74 -2.13
N VAL A 32 -3.46 -2.58 -2.29
CA VAL A 32 -2.45 -3.53 -1.83
C VAL A 32 -1.77 -2.93 -0.59
N LEU A 33 -1.90 -3.61 0.53
CA LEU A 33 -1.36 -3.17 1.82
C LEU A 33 -0.47 -4.27 2.39
N ARG A 34 0.70 -3.90 2.87
CA ARG A 34 1.60 -4.77 3.62
C ARG A 34 2.10 -4.04 4.86
N SER A 35 2.09 -4.75 5.98
CA SER A 35 2.73 -4.35 7.22
C SER A 35 4.24 -4.53 7.11
N ARG A 36 4.98 -3.94 8.06
CA ARG A 36 6.44 -4.09 8.13
C ARG A 36 6.86 -5.55 8.33
N ASP A 37 6.06 -6.33 9.05
CA ASP A 37 6.32 -7.74 9.34
C ASP A 37 6.10 -8.62 8.09
N GLU A 38 5.19 -8.25 7.19
CA GLU A 38 4.97 -8.95 5.92
C GLU A 38 5.97 -8.52 4.83
N LEU A 39 6.42 -7.26 4.87
CA LEU A 39 7.36 -6.70 3.91
C LEU A 39 8.21 -5.63 4.60
N ASN A 40 9.47 -5.97 4.88
CA ASN A 40 10.44 -5.01 5.34
C ASN A 40 11.04 -4.27 4.13
N LEU A 41 10.68 -3.00 3.97
CA LEU A 41 11.12 -2.17 2.83
C LEU A 41 12.64 -1.88 2.83
N LEU A 42 13.34 -2.17 3.93
CA LEU A 42 14.80 -2.05 4.01
C LEU A 42 15.52 -3.26 3.40
N ASP A 43 14.81 -4.38 3.25
CA ASP A 43 15.34 -5.61 2.66
C ASP A 43 15.29 -5.47 1.14
N SER A 44 16.26 -4.75 0.59
CA SER A 44 16.51 -4.75 -0.84
C SER A 44 17.44 -5.93 -1.15
N PRO A 45 16.97 -6.97 -1.86
CA PRO A 45 17.87 -8.00 -2.33
C PRO A 45 18.87 -7.35 -3.28
N ARG A 46 20.16 -7.39 -2.92
CA ARG A 46 21.22 -7.07 -3.87
C ARG A 46 21.16 -8.15 -4.94
N GLY A 47 20.90 -7.75 -6.18
CA GLY A 47 20.88 -8.68 -7.30
C GLY A 47 22.21 -9.42 -7.38
N GLU A 48 22.13 -10.75 -7.40
CA GLU A 48 23.16 -11.63 -7.91
C GLU A 48 22.97 -11.80 -9.41
#